data_AF-A0ABD1E2G0-F1
#
_entry.id   AF-A0ABD1E2G0-F1
#
_cell.length_a   1.000
_cell.length_b   1.000
_cell.length_c   1.000
_cell.angle_alpha   90.00
_cell.angle_beta   90.00
_cell.angle_gamma   90.00
#
_symmetry.space_group_name_H-M   'P 1'
#
loop_
_entity.id
_entity.type
_entity.pdbx_description
1 polymer ?
#
loop_
_entity_poly.entity_id
_entity_poly.type
_entity_poly.pdbx_seq_one_letter_code
_entity_poly.pdbx_strand_id
1 'polypeptide(L)'
;MATKFDIFQFLEEYQKHPCLWKKQMADYSNKDKRDRALELLLPVSGLSSIKDLKLKIRSIRCTYNQEVNKIKKSMGTGASAKGVYVPKLAWFTVANSFLRQNAEENESESNL
;
A
#
# COMPACT_ATOMS: atom_id res chain seq x y z
N MET A 1 -14.22 -20.11 14.64
CA MET A 1 -13.20 -20.30 13.58
C MET A 1 -12.47 -18.97 13.41
N ALA A 2 -11.16 -18.92 13.59
CA ALA A 2 -10.38 -17.70 13.32
C ALA A 2 -10.24 -17.57 11.79
N THR A 3 -10.93 -16.60 11.20
CA THR A 3 -10.81 -16.28 9.77
C THR A 3 -9.38 -15.80 9.52
N LYS A 4 -8.62 -16.56 8.73
CA LYS A 4 -7.25 -16.21 8.35
C LYS A 4 -7.28 -14.96 7.48
N PHE A 5 -6.45 -13.97 7.79
CA PHE A 5 -6.32 -12.77 6.98
C PHE A 5 -5.86 -13.13 5.55
N ASP A 6 -6.70 -12.87 4.56
CA ASP A 6 -6.36 -12.99 3.15
C ASP A 6 -5.88 -11.63 2.62
N ILE A 7 -4.59 -11.56 2.29
CA ILE A 7 -3.98 -10.32 1.82
C ILE A 7 -4.41 -9.93 0.41
N PHE A 8 -4.74 -10.88 -0.46
CA PHE A 8 -5.15 -10.57 -1.83
C PHE A 8 -6.54 -9.95 -1.83
N GLN A 9 -7.50 -10.63 -1.20
CA GLN A 9 -8.86 -10.10 -1.03
C GLN A 9 -8.84 -8.75 -0.30
N PHE A 10 -8.01 -8.62 0.74
CA PHE A 10 -7.88 -7.36 1.46
C PHE A 10 -7.37 -6.22 0.57
N LEU A 11 -6.33 -6.46 -0.23
CA LEU A 11 -5.77 -5.44 -1.12
C LEU A 11 -6.74 -5.06 -2.24
N GLU A 12 -7.51 -6.03 -2.76
CA GLU A 12 -8.53 -5.81 -3.77
C GLU A 12 -9.69 -4.94 -3.28
N GLU A 13 -10.08 -5.08 -2.01
CA GLU A 13 -11.07 -4.19 -1.41
C GLU A 13 -10.43 -2.84 -1.03
N TYR A 14 -9.25 -2.86 -0.44
CA TYR A 14 -8.54 -1.66 -0.01
C TYR A 14 -8.31 -0.65 -1.14
N GLN A 15 -7.98 -1.11 -2.36
CA GLN A 15 -7.80 -0.24 -3.52
C GLN A 15 -9.07 0.57 -3.87
N LYS A 16 -10.27 0.05 -3.57
CA LYS A 16 -11.56 0.71 -3.84
C LYS A 16 -11.81 1.92 -2.93
N HIS A 17 -11.00 2.11 -1.90
CA HIS A 17 -11.10 3.20 -0.94
C HIS A 17 -9.93 4.20 -1.07
N PRO A 18 -9.87 5.02 -2.14
CA PRO A 18 -8.76 5.93 -2.39
C PRO A 18 -8.54 6.95 -1.27
N CYS A 19 -9.57 7.34 -0.51
CA CYS A 19 -9.42 8.18 0.68
C CYS A 19 -8.51 7.58 1.76
N LEU A 20 -8.23 6.27 1.73
CA LEU A 20 -7.32 5.61 2.67
C LEU A 20 -5.88 5.55 2.20
N TRP A 21 -5.60 5.75 0.91
CA TRP A 21 -4.28 5.46 0.33
C TRP A 21 -3.77 6.48 -0.69
N LYS A 22 -4.64 7.20 -1.42
CA LYS A 22 -4.25 8.15 -2.46
C LYS A 22 -4.00 9.53 -1.83
N LYS A 23 -2.73 9.90 -1.64
CA LYS A 23 -2.35 11.13 -0.91
C LYS A 23 -2.90 12.42 -1.54
N GLN A 24 -2.95 12.49 -2.87
CA GLN A 24 -3.40 13.68 -3.61
C GLN A 24 -4.92 13.85 -3.71
N MET A 25 -5.70 12.88 -3.22
CA MET A 25 -7.15 13.04 -3.19
C MET A 25 -7.53 14.01 -2.06
N ALA A 26 -8.37 14.99 -2.34
CA ALA A 26 -8.87 15.92 -1.32
C ALA A 26 -9.49 15.18 -0.11
N ASP A 27 -10.13 14.04 -0.37
CA ASP A 27 -10.72 13.19 0.67
C ASP A 27 -9.70 12.42 1.54
N TYR A 28 -8.41 12.43 1.19
CA TYR A 28 -7.36 11.80 2.00
C TYR A 28 -7.17 12.51 3.34
N SER A 29 -7.41 13.82 3.41
CA SER A 29 -7.41 14.59 4.66
C SER A 29 -8.77 14.58 5.37
N ASN A 30 -9.83 14.10 4.70
CA ASN A 30 -11.19 14.05 5.25
C ASN A 30 -11.33 12.88 6.25
N LYS A 31 -11.35 13.21 7.54
CA LYS A 31 -11.45 12.23 8.64
C LYS A 31 -12.71 11.35 8.53
N ASP A 32 -13.87 11.95 8.26
CA ASP A 32 -15.14 11.22 8.25
C ASP A 32 -15.21 10.20 7.12
N LYS A 33 -14.73 10.58 5.92
CA LYS A 33 -14.65 9.64 4.78
C LYS A 33 -13.70 8.49 5.07
N ARG A 34 -12.58 8.76 5.75
CA ARG A 34 -11.62 7.74 6.14
C ARG A 34 -12.16 6.78 7.19
N ASP A 35 -12.80 7.29 8.22
CA ASP A 35 -13.36 6.44 9.28
C ASP A 35 -14.48 5.54 8.72
N ARG A 36 -15.38 6.08 7.87
CA ARG A 36 -16.38 5.27 7.15
C ARG A 36 -15.75 4.20 6.25
N ALA A 37 -14.71 4.54 5.50
CA ALA A 37 -14.03 3.56 4.65
C ALA A 37 -13.34 2.46 5.46
N LEU A 38 -12.82 2.77 6.66
CA LEU A 38 -12.26 1.76 7.56
C LEU A 38 -13.33 0.84 8.16
N GLU A 39 -14.51 1.38 8.48
CA GLU A 39 -15.66 0.58 8.94
C GLU A 39 -16.11 -0.42 7.87
N LEU A 40 -16.14 -0.01 6.60
CA LEU A 40 -16.45 -0.90 5.47
C LEU A 40 -15.37 -1.98 5.25
N LEU A 41 -14.10 -1.63 5.46
CA LEU A 41 -12.97 -2.53 5.22
C LEU A 41 -12.73 -3.53 6.38
N LEU A 42 -13.18 -3.19 7.60
CA LEU A 42 -13.01 -4.03 8.79
C LEU A 42 -13.58 -5.46 8.62
N PRO A 43 -14.84 -5.68 8.22
CA PRO A 43 -15.39 -7.03 8.06
C PRO A 43 -14.64 -7.83 6.99
N VAL A 44 -14.16 -7.18 5.92
CA VAL A 44 -13.38 -7.84 4.85
C VAL A 44 -12.01 -8.29 5.35
N SER A 45 -11.41 -7.54 6.28
CA SER A 45 -10.11 -7.89 6.85
C SER A 45 -10.15 -9.09 7.80
N GLY A 46 -11.33 -9.44 8.34
CA GLY A 46 -11.45 -10.45 9.40
C GLY A 46 -10.77 -10.07 10.72
N LEU A 47 -10.41 -8.79 10.91
CA LEU A 47 -9.80 -8.28 12.13
C LEU A 47 -10.84 -7.82 13.15
N SER A 48 -10.47 -7.86 14.42
CA SER A 48 -11.39 -7.58 15.53
C SER A 48 -11.64 -6.08 15.78
N SER A 49 -10.77 -5.19 15.30
CA SER A 49 -10.89 -3.76 15.58
C SER A 49 -10.34 -2.86 14.46
N ILE A 50 -10.89 -1.64 14.37
CA ILE A 50 -10.37 -0.58 13.50
C ILE A 50 -8.90 -0.25 13.83
N LYS A 51 -8.50 -0.39 15.10
CA LYS A 51 -7.11 -0.18 15.52
C LYS A 51 -6.18 -1.19 14.87
N ASP A 52 -6.54 -2.48 14.92
CA ASP A 52 -5.76 -3.55 14.30
C ASP A 52 -5.72 -3.41 12.79
N LEU A 53 -6.84 -3.00 12.18
CA LEU A 53 -6.92 -2.68 10.75
C LEU A 53 -5.94 -1.55 10.36
N LYS A 54 -5.93 -0.44 11.12
CA LYS A 54 -4.99 0.67 10.89
C LYS A 54 -3.54 0.20 11.00
N LEU A 55 -3.22 -0.64 11.99
CA LEU A 55 -1.88 -1.23 12.14
C LEU A 55 -1.51 -2.15 10.98
N LYS A 56 -2.45 -2.98 10.52
CA LYS A 56 -2.25 -3.89 9.39
C LYS A 56 -1.99 -3.13 8.10
N ILE A 57 -2.80 -2.10 7.82
CA ILE A 57 -2.61 -1.21 6.68
C ILE A 57 -1.23 -0.54 6.74
N ARG A 58 -0.83 -0.03 7.91
CA ARG A 58 0.49 0.57 8.11
C ARG A 58 1.61 -0.44 7.82
N SER A 59 1.50 -1.66 8.35
CA SER A 59 2.46 -2.73 8.14
C SER A 59 2.63 -3.07 6.64
N ILE A 60 1.52 -3.24 5.91
CA ILE A 60 1.54 -3.52 4.47
C ILE A 60 2.25 -2.41 3.70
N ARG A 61 1.92 -1.15 3.98
CA ARG A 61 2.57 0.00 3.32
C ARG A 61 4.05 0.11 3.66
N CYS A 62 4.45 -0.15 4.90
CA CYS A 62 5.85 -0.17 5.30
C CYS A 62 6.63 -1.23 4.53
N THR A 63 6.11 -2.46 4.45
CA THR A 63 6.75 -3.53 3.66
C THR A 63 6.80 -3.19 2.18
N TYR A 64 5.71 -2.67 1.60
CA TYR A 64 5.69 -2.22 0.20
C TYR A 64 6.77 -1.16 -0.08
N ASN A 65 6.88 -0.13 0.76
CA ASN A 65 7.88 0.92 0.59
C ASN A 65 9.33 0.39 0.72
N GLN A 66 9.56 -0.60 1.59
CA GLN A 66 10.86 -1.26 1.70
C GLN A 66 11.22 -2.00 0.41
N GLU A 67 10.27 -2.72 -0.18
CA GLU A 67 10.45 -3.42 -1.46
C GLU A 67 10.71 -2.42 -2.61
N VAL A 68 9.95 -1.32 -2.68
CA VAL A 68 10.19 -0.23 -3.65
C VAL A 68 11.59 0.35 -3.48
N ASN A 69 12.05 0.58 -2.25
CA ASN A 69 13.40 1.09 -1.99
C ASN A 69 14.50 0.12 -2.44
N LYS A 70 14.30 -1.20 -2.27
CA LYS A 70 15.24 -2.22 -2.79
C LYS A 70 15.29 -2.20 -4.32
N ILE A 71 14.13 -2.09 -4.96
CA ILE A 71 14.00 -1.93 -6.42
C ILE A 71 14.79 -0.70 -6.88
N LYS A 72 14.52 0.49 -6.30
CA LYS A 72 15.23 1.74 -6.64
C LYS A 72 16.75 1.62 -6.45
N LYS A 73 17.20 1.08 -5.31
CA LYS A 73 18.63 0.87 -5.03
C LYS A 73 19.31 -0.04 -6.04
N SER A 74 18.62 -1.08 -6.52
CA SER A 74 19.18 -1.98 -7.54
C SER A 74 19.32 -1.34 -8.92
N MET A 75 18.56 -0.27 -9.21
CA MET A 75 18.67 0.48 -10.47
C MET A 75 19.78 1.54 -10.43
N GLY A 76 20.03 2.15 -9.26
CA GLY A 76 20.96 3.29 -9.13
C GLY A 76 22.46 2.94 -9.20
N THR A 77 22.84 1.66 -9.22
CA THR A 77 24.24 1.23 -9.12
C THR A 77 24.74 0.60 -10.42
N GLY A 78 24.83 1.35 -11.54
CA GLY A 78 25.53 0.90 -12.76
C GLY A 78 25.20 -0.52 -13.25
N ALA A 79 24.02 -1.03 -12.90
CA ALA A 79 23.71 -2.44 -13.02
C ALA A 79 23.22 -2.69 -14.44
N SER A 80 23.90 -3.58 -15.17
CA SER A 80 23.34 -4.15 -16.40
C SER A 80 21.96 -4.75 -16.08
N ALA A 81 21.02 -4.73 -17.04
CA ALA A 81 19.60 -5.11 -16.88
C ALA A 81 19.32 -6.46 -16.19
N LYS A 82 20.33 -7.33 -16.00
CA LYS A 82 20.28 -8.57 -15.22
C LYS A 82 20.34 -8.41 -13.70
N GLY A 83 20.61 -7.21 -13.17
CA GLY A 83 20.84 -6.96 -11.74
C GLY A 83 19.68 -6.34 -10.95
N VAL A 84 18.54 -6.05 -11.60
CA VAL A 84 17.41 -5.37 -10.94
C VAL A 84 16.73 -6.32 -9.95
N TYR A 85 16.54 -5.85 -8.72
CA TYR A 85 15.85 -6.59 -7.67
C TYR A 85 14.37 -6.79 -8.03
N VAL A 86 13.89 -8.02 -7.92
CA VAL A 86 12.47 -8.37 -8.08
C VAL A 86 11.89 -8.77 -6.71
N PRO A 87 10.84 -8.07 -6.23
CA PRO A 87 10.15 -8.44 -5.00
C PRO A 87 9.61 -9.87 -5.05
N LYS A 88 9.82 -10.63 -3.98
CA LYS A 88 9.34 -12.02 -3.85
C LYS A 88 7.94 -12.15 -3.26
N LEU A 89 7.36 -11.04 -2.82
CA LEU A 89 6.04 -11.00 -2.19
C LEU A 89 4.97 -11.10 -3.27
N ALA A 90 4.21 -12.20 -3.30
CA ALA A 90 3.20 -12.42 -4.34
C ALA A 90 2.11 -11.32 -4.38
N TRP A 91 1.78 -10.73 -3.24
CA TRP A 91 0.82 -9.63 -3.14
C TRP A 91 1.40 -8.26 -3.56
N PHE A 92 2.71 -8.16 -3.75
CA PHE A 92 3.37 -6.88 -4.10
C PHE A 92 2.83 -6.33 -5.41
N THR A 93 2.59 -7.18 -6.42
CA THR A 93 2.07 -6.75 -7.72
C THR A 93 0.69 -6.09 -7.59
N VAL A 94 -0.18 -6.63 -6.73
CA VAL A 94 -1.49 -6.05 -6.42
C VAL A 94 -1.32 -4.72 -5.71
N ALA A 95 -0.47 -4.64 -4.69
CA ALA A 95 -0.20 -3.37 -4.00
C ALA A 95 0.40 -2.30 -4.94
N ASN A 96 1.32 -2.71 -5.82
CA ASN A 96 1.99 -1.85 -6.79
C ASN A 96 1.06 -1.34 -7.90
N SER A 97 -0.06 -2.03 -8.16
CA SER A 97 -1.01 -1.61 -9.21
C SER A 97 -1.61 -0.23 -8.91
N PHE A 98 -1.75 0.12 -7.62
CA PHE A 98 -2.37 1.37 -7.17
C PHE A 98 -1.48 2.21 -6.24
N LEU A 99 -0.57 1.63 -5.43
CA LEU A 99 0.27 2.43 -4.53
C LEU A 99 1.43 3.15 -5.23
N ARG A 100 1.84 2.71 -6.43
CA ARG A 100 3.00 3.28 -7.14
C ARG A 100 2.84 4.76 -7.48
N GLN A 101 1.62 5.21 -7.76
CA GLN A 101 1.33 6.61 -8.06
C GLN A 101 1.77 7.54 -6.92
N ASN A 102 1.65 7.09 -5.66
CA ASN A 102 2.14 7.86 -4.52
C ASN A 102 3.68 7.96 -4.52
N ALA A 103 4.40 6.96 -5.03
CA ALA A 103 5.85 6.93 -5.01
C ALA A 103 6.46 7.78 -6.14
N GLU A 104 5.86 7.77 -7.32
CA GLU A 104 6.24 8.56 -8.50
C GLU A 104 6.06 10.07 -8.23
N GLU A 105 4.99 10.45 -7.52
CA GLU A 105 4.69 11.84 -7.20
C GLU A 105 5.63 12.42 -6.12
N ASN A 106 6.04 11.64 -5.11
CA ASN A 106 6.99 12.13 -4.09
C ASN A 106 8.39 12.42 -4.68
N GLU A 107 8.73 11.79 -5.80
CA GLU A 107 9.97 12.06 -6.53
C GLU A 107 9.86 13.32 -7.41
N SER A 108 8.64 13.68 -7.82
CA SER A 108 8.36 14.91 -8.56
C SER A 108 8.37 16.15 -7.66
N GLU A 109 7.91 16.05 -6.41
CA GLU A 109 7.94 17.16 -5.45
C GLU A 109 9.33 17.39 -4.82
N SER A 110 10.22 16.40 -4.85
CA SER A 110 11.58 16.53 -4.31
C SER A 110 12.59 17.18 -5.27
N ASN A 111 12.19 17.49 -6.50
CA ASN A 111 13.02 18.09 -7.55
C ASN A 111 12.67 19.57 -7.84
N LEU A 112 11.98 20.26 -6.91
CA LEU A 112 11.69 21.71 -6.96
C LEU A 112 12.24 22.43 -5.74
#